data_AF-A0A521WM84-F1
#
_entry.id   AF-A0A521WM84-F1
#
_cell.length_a   1.000
_cell.length_b   1.000
_cell.length_c   1.000
_cell.angle_alpha   90.00
_cell.angle_beta   90.00
_cell.angle_gamma   90.00
#
_symmetry.space_group_name_H-M   'P 1'
#
loop_
_entity.id
_entity.type
_entity.pdbx_description
1 polymer ?
#
loop_
_entity_poly.entity_id
_entity_poly.type
_entity_poly.pdbx_seq_one_letter_code
_entity_poly.pdbx_strand_id
1 'polypeptide(L)'
;MHLHIGNAALFLTGFFPDVIYTREKQKGAPSLEYYEQIGSIHFEAAADASLRYEADVTPVLHKLTEYFSDVRSAINLYVDAFMNLHNPKSGLDRIERQSATLDEESFKKSLEL
;
A
#
# COMPACT_ATOMS: atom_id res chain seq x y z
N MET A 1 17.15 7.83 5.10
CA MET A 1 17.03 6.83 4.02
C MET A 1 15.86 5.89 4.26
N HIS A 2 15.77 5.21 5.43
CA HIS A 2 14.66 4.28 5.74
C HIS A 2 13.26 4.87 5.54
N LEU A 3 12.98 6.04 6.12
CA LEU A 3 11.68 6.74 5.94
C LEU A 3 11.27 6.91 4.48
N HIS A 4 12.21 7.27 3.61
CA HIS A 4 11.91 7.50 2.19
C HIS A 4 11.54 6.20 1.47
N ILE A 5 12.20 5.08 1.82
CA ILE A 5 11.90 3.77 1.24
C ILE A 5 10.53 3.29 1.73
N GLY A 6 10.22 3.43 3.02
CA GLY A 6 8.90 3.12 3.57
C GLY A 6 7.79 3.92 2.90
N ASN A 7 7.97 5.24 2.76
CA ASN A 7 7.05 6.11 2.05
C ASN A 7 6.89 5.73 0.58
N ALA A 8 7.99 5.42 -0.12
CA ALA A 8 7.94 5.01 -1.53
C ALA A 8 7.18 3.69 -1.70
N ALA A 9 7.38 2.73 -0.80
CA ALA A 9 6.65 1.46 -0.79
C ALA A 9 5.15 1.70 -0.56
N LEU A 10 4.77 2.49 0.46
CA LEU A 10 3.37 2.79 0.74
C LEU A 10 2.70 3.54 -0.41
N PHE A 11 3.40 4.52 -0.98
CA PHE A 11 2.89 5.29 -2.10
C PHE A 11 2.67 4.40 -3.34
N LEU A 12 3.66 3.57 -3.69
CA LEU A 12 3.57 2.69 -4.85
C LEU A 12 2.44 1.67 -4.69
N THR A 13 2.32 1.05 -3.51
CA THR A 13 1.34 0.00 -3.24
C THR A 13 -0.08 0.51 -2.96
N GLY A 14 -0.23 1.78 -2.54
CA GLY A 14 -1.52 2.41 -2.27
C GLY A 14 -2.09 3.24 -3.43
N PHE A 15 -1.24 3.91 -4.23
CA PHE A 15 -1.72 4.74 -5.34
C PHE A 15 -1.67 4.04 -6.69
N PHE A 16 -0.78 3.06 -6.87
CA PHE A 16 -0.58 2.38 -8.15
C PHE A 16 -0.64 0.85 -8.01
N PRO A 17 -1.63 0.28 -7.30
CA PRO A 17 -1.64 -1.15 -6.99
C PRO A 17 -1.76 -2.02 -8.26
N ASP A 18 -2.45 -1.56 -9.30
CA ASP A 18 -2.62 -2.34 -10.53
C ASP A 18 -1.35 -2.40 -11.40
N VAL A 19 -0.44 -1.43 -11.27
CA VAL A 19 0.87 -1.50 -11.94
C VAL A 19 1.66 -2.69 -11.39
N ILE A 20 1.61 -2.88 -10.07
CA ILE A 20 2.24 -4.02 -9.38
C ILE A 20 1.52 -5.31 -9.80
N TYR A 21 0.19 -5.35 -9.66
CA TYR A 21 -0.61 -6.53 -9.97
C TYR A 21 -0.45 -7.01 -11.43
N THR A 22 -0.46 -6.08 -12.38
CA THR A 22 -0.26 -6.41 -13.81
C THR A 22 1.14 -6.96 -14.06
N ARG A 23 2.16 -6.36 -13.47
CA ARG A 23 3.55 -6.80 -13.65
C ARG A 23 3.83 -8.12 -12.93
N GLU A 24 3.23 -8.35 -11.78
CA GLU A 24 3.27 -9.63 -11.06
C GLU A 24 2.67 -10.74 -11.92
N LYS A 25 1.47 -10.53 -12.50
CA LYS A 25 0.84 -11.46 -13.45
C LYS A 25 1.71 -11.77 -14.66
N GLN A 26 2.47 -10.78 -15.13
CA GLN A 26 3.42 -10.93 -16.25
C GLN A 26 4.80 -11.48 -15.80
N LYS A 27 4.96 -11.87 -14.53
CA LYS A 27 6.22 -12.32 -13.91
C LYS A 27 7.37 -11.32 -14.01
N GLY A 28 7.06 -10.03 -14.11
CA GLY A 28 8.01 -8.93 -14.31
C GLY A 28 8.29 -8.08 -13.07
N ALA A 29 7.59 -8.30 -11.96
CA ALA A 29 7.80 -7.57 -10.70
C ALA A 29 7.55 -8.46 -9.47
N PRO A 30 8.12 -8.09 -8.31
CA PRO A 30 7.75 -8.67 -7.02
C PRO A 30 6.26 -8.50 -6.71
N SER A 31 5.74 -9.37 -5.84
CA SER A 31 4.35 -9.32 -5.37
C SER A 31 4.06 -8.07 -4.54
N LEU A 32 2.78 -7.79 -4.32
CA LEU A 32 2.37 -6.72 -3.41
C LEU A 32 2.91 -6.94 -1.99
N GLU A 33 2.82 -8.17 -1.49
CA GLU A 33 3.32 -8.58 -0.17
C GLU A 33 4.81 -8.27 0.01
N TYR A 34 5.62 -8.44 -1.03
CA TYR A 34 7.03 -8.05 -0.99
C TYR A 34 7.20 -6.56 -0.66
N TYR A 35 6.43 -5.69 -1.31
CA TYR A 35 6.52 -4.25 -1.06
C TYR A 35 5.97 -3.86 0.32
N GLU A 36 4.96 -4.56 0.83
CA GLU A 36 4.45 -4.37 2.19
C GLU A 36 5.54 -4.70 3.22
N GLN A 37 6.19 -5.86 3.10
CA GLN A 37 7.27 -6.27 4.00
C GLN A 37 8.43 -5.27 3.98
N ILE A 38 8.86 -4.84 2.78
CA ILE A 38 9.89 -3.80 2.64
C ILE A 38 9.43 -2.50 3.31
N GLY A 39 8.20 -2.07 3.08
CA GLY A 39 7.64 -0.86 3.67
C GLY A 39 7.66 -0.89 5.20
N SER A 40 7.11 -1.94 5.80
CA SER A 40 7.03 -2.13 7.25
C SER A 40 8.40 -2.17 7.92
N ILE A 41 9.36 -2.93 7.37
CA ILE A 41 10.73 -3.00 7.89
C ILE A 41 11.41 -1.64 7.85
N HIS A 42 11.19 -0.88 6.78
CA HIS A 42 11.79 0.45 6.63
C HIS A 42 11.12 1.51 7.52
N PHE A 43 9.84 1.37 7.87
CA PHE A 43 9.22 2.22 8.89
C PHE A 43 9.72 1.89 10.29
N GLU A 44 9.90 0.61 10.61
CA GLU A 44 10.45 0.17 11.90
C GLU A 44 11.88 0.70 12.09
N ALA A 45 12.75 0.48 11.10
CA ALA A 45 14.12 1.00 11.12
C ALA A 45 14.18 2.54 11.17
N ALA A 46 13.18 3.24 10.61
CA ALA A 46 13.09 4.69 10.71
C ALA A 46 12.66 5.16 12.10
N ALA A 47 11.77 4.42 12.76
CA ALA A 47 11.32 4.68 14.13
C ALA A 47 12.47 4.50 15.13
N ASP A 48 13.24 3.41 14.99
CA ASP A 48 14.38 3.09 15.86
C ASP A 48 15.54 4.07 15.68
N ALA A 49 15.72 4.59 14.46
CA ALA A 49 16.74 5.60 14.15
C ALA A 49 16.32 7.03 14.52
N SER A 50 15.17 7.23 15.19
CA SER A 50 14.51 8.54 15.39
C SER A 50 15.27 9.58 16.21
N LEU A 51 16.51 9.31 16.64
CA LEU A 51 17.48 10.33 17.07
C LEU A 51 17.66 11.49 16.07
N ARG A 52 17.21 11.33 14.81
CA ARG A 52 17.31 12.31 13.73
C ARG A 52 16.00 13.02 13.34
N TYR A 53 14.86 12.62 13.89
CA TYR A 53 13.54 13.20 13.62
C TYR A 53 12.96 13.76 14.92
N GLU A 54 12.06 14.73 14.83
CA GLU A 54 11.32 15.21 16.02
C GLU A 54 10.64 14.01 16.70
N ALA A 55 10.71 13.95 18.03
CA ALA A 55 10.23 12.81 18.84
C ALA A 55 8.76 12.43 18.54
N ASP A 56 8.01 13.36 17.96
CA ASP A 56 6.58 13.24 17.64
C ASP A 56 6.28 12.29 16.46
N VAL A 57 7.28 11.96 15.62
CA VAL A 57 7.06 11.13 14.42
C VAL A 57 7.18 9.64 14.72
N THR A 58 7.97 9.25 15.72
CA THR A 58 8.24 7.85 16.08
C THR A 58 6.98 7.02 16.33
N PRO A 59 5.98 7.49 17.09
CA PRO A 59 4.74 6.74 17.29
C PRO A 59 3.96 6.50 15.98
N VAL A 60 4.02 7.45 15.04
CA VAL A 60 3.36 7.31 13.73
C VAL A 60 4.05 6.24 12.90
N LEU A 61 5.39 6.20 12.91
CA LEU A 61 6.15 5.20 12.17
C LEU A 61 5.90 3.79 12.69
N HIS A 62 5.85 3.59 14.02
CA HIS A 62 5.48 2.28 14.58
C HIS A 62 4.07 1.85 14.18
N LYS A 63 3.09 2.77 14.19
CA LYS A 63 1.75 2.47 13.68
C LYS A 63 1.78 2.10 12.21
N LEU A 64 2.59 2.77 11.38
CA LEU A 64 2.72 2.43 9.97
C LEU A 64 3.37 1.06 9.74
N THR A 65 4.24 0.60 10.64
CA THR A 65 4.76 -0.78 10.61
C THR A 65 3.64 -1.80 10.85
N GLU A 66 2.81 -1.56 11.88
CA GLU A 66 1.72 -2.47 12.30
C GLU A 66 0.55 -2.48 11.31
N TYR A 67 0.13 -1.30 10.85
CA TYR A 67 -1.09 -1.10 10.04
C TYR A 67 -0.76 -0.84 8.56
N PHE A 68 0.39 -1.30 8.06
CA PHE A 68 0.82 -0.99 6.69
C PHE A 68 -0.23 -1.43 5.66
N SER A 69 -0.68 -2.68 5.76
CA SER A 69 -1.64 -3.26 4.81
C SER A 69 -3.00 -2.56 4.89
N ASP A 70 -3.44 -2.17 6.09
CA ASP A 70 -4.69 -1.45 6.31
C ASP A 70 -4.64 -0.04 5.72
N VAL A 71 -3.55 0.69 5.97
CA VAL A 71 -3.36 2.04 5.43
C VAL A 71 -3.24 2.00 3.91
N ARG A 72 -2.48 1.06 3.35
CA ARG A 72 -2.41 0.82 1.90
C ARG A 72 -3.80 0.53 1.34
N SER A 73 -4.55 -0.37 1.97
CA SER A 73 -5.90 -0.76 1.54
C SER A 73 -6.86 0.44 1.55
N ALA A 74 -6.81 1.26 2.60
CA ALA A 74 -7.59 2.49 2.68
C ALA A 74 -7.24 3.49 1.55
N ILE A 75 -5.95 3.64 1.23
CA ILE A 75 -5.51 4.48 0.12
C ILE A 75 -6.00 3.91 -1.22
N ASN A 76 -5.87 2.59 -1.42
CA ASN A 76 -6.35 1.91 -2.64
C ASN A 76 -7.84 2.18 -2.86
N LEU A 77 -8.67 1.99 -1.83
CA LEU A 77 -10.11 2.26 -1.90
C LEU A 77 -10.39 3.72 -2.25
N TYR A 78 -9.69 4.66 -1.62
CA TYR A 78 -9.85 6.08 -1.91
C TYR A 78 -9.46 6.43 -3.35
N VAL A 79 -8.34 5.89 -3.84
CA VAL A 79 -7.87 6.12 -5.21
C VAL A 79 -8.84 5.52 -6.24
N ASP A 80 -9.33 4.31 -5.99
CA ASP A 80 -10.30 3.62 -6.85
C ASP A 80 -11.64 4.38 -6.92
N ALA A 81 -12.08 4.97 -5.81
CA ALA A 81 -13.34 5.70 -5.73
C ALA A 81 -13.26 7.11 -6.34
N PHE A 82 -12.14 7.82 -6.17
CA PHE A 82 -12.11 9.27 -6.40
C PHE A 82 -11.10 9.76 -7.42
N MET A 83 -10.01 9.03 -7.69
CA MET A 83 -8.86 9.62 -8.38
C MET A 83 -8.77 9.26 -9.87
N ASN A 84 -9.57 8.29 -10.38
CA ASN A 84 -9.51 7.83 -11.79
C ASN A 84 -8.08 7.65 -12.33
N LEU A 85 -7.12 7.30 -11.45
CA LEU A 85 -5.71 7.06 -11.82
C LEU A 85 -5.54 5.76 -12.59
N HIS A 86 -6.63 4.99 -12.71
CA HIS A 86 -6.70 3.72 -13.41
C HIS A 86 -7.04 3.87 -14.89
N ASN A 87 -6.41 3.03 -15.71
CA ASN A 87 -6.84 2.85 -17.09
C ASN A 87 -8.26 2.26 -17.09
N PRO A 88 -9.27 2.90 -17.70
CA PRO A 88 -10.69 2.51 -17.61
C PRO A 88 -11.05 1.15 -18.26
N LYS A 89 -10.07 0.36 -18.72
CA LYS A 89 -10.30 -0.82 -19.56
C LYS A 89 -10.67 -2.12 -18.85
N SER A 90 -10.77 -2.20 -17.53
CA SER A 90 -11.30 -3.43 -16.92
C SER A 90 -11.72 -3.24 -15.46
N GLY A 91 -13.02 -3.02 -15.23
CA GLY A 91 -13.58 -3.14 -13.88
C GLY A 91 -13.37 -4.54 -13.28
N LEU A 92 -13.20 -5.56 -14.13
CA LEU A 92 -12.89 -6.93 -13.71
C LEU A 92 -11.47 -7.04 -13.16
N ASP A 93 -10.47 -6.42 -13.79
CA ASP A 93 -9.07 -6.47 -13.31
C ASP A 93 -8.98 -5.77 -11.96
N ARG A 94 -9.74 -4.69 -11.77
CA ARG A 94 -9.86 -4.00 -10.48
C ARG A 94 -10.47 -4.90 -9.41
N ILE A 95 -11.59 -5.56 -9.71
CA ILE A 95 -12.26 -6.47 -8.76
C ILE A 95 -11.35 -7.66 -8.44
N GLU A 96 -10.69 -8.23 -9.44
CA GLU A 96 -9.77 -9.35 -9.27
C GLU A 96 -8.58 -8.95 -8.37
N ARG A 97 -7.98 -7.78 -8.63
CA ARG A 97 -6.95 -7.21 -7.75
C ARG A 97 -7.49 -6.98 -6.34
N GLN A 98 -8.63 -6.30 -6.19
CA GLN A 98 -9.20 -5.99 -4.89
C GLN A 98 -9.46 -7.27 -4.09
N SER A 99 -9.99 -8.31 -4.73
CA SER A 99 -10.21 -9.63 -4.09
C SER A 99 -8.91 -10.31 -3.65
N ALA A 100 -7.80 -10.04 -4.34
CA ALA A 100 -6.50 -10.62 -4.04
C ALA A 100 -5.69 -9.79 -3.03
N THR A 101 -6.06 -8.53 -2.79
CA THR A 101 -5.19 -7.56 -2.08
C THR A 101 -5.86 -6.84 -0.92
N LEU A 102 -7.17 -6.92 -0.78
CA LEU A 102 -7.89 -6.37 0.36
C LEU A 102 -8.27 -7.51 1.30
N ASP A 103 -8.34 -7.21 2.61
CA ASP A 103 -9.04 -8.08 3.54
C ASP A 103 -10.54 -8.16 3.19
N GLU A 104 -11.25 -9.13 3.77
CA GLU A 104 -12.65 -9.39 3.46
C GLU A 104 -13.57 -8.18 3.78
N GLU A 105 -13.27 -7.43 4.83
CA GLU A 105 -14.07 -6.29 5.28
C GLU A 105 -13.85 -5.09 4.34
N SER A 106 -12.59 -4.77 4.05
CA SER A 106 -12.21 -3.72 3.10
C SER A 106 -12.71 -4.00 1.69
N PHE A 107 -12.70 -5.28 1.25
CA PHE A 107 -13.25 -5.68 -0.04
C PHE A 107 -14.77 -5.46 -0.10
N LYS A 108 -15.52 -5.86 0.93
CA LYS A 108 -16.98 -5.61 0.97
C LYS A 108 -17.29 -4.11 0.89
N LYS A 109 -16.54 -3.30 1.64
CA LYS A 109 -16.67 -1.85 1.61
C LYS A 109 -16.37 -1.23 0.24
N SER A 110 -15.50 -1.84 -0.56
CA SER A 110 -15.20 -1.37 -1.92
C SER A 110 -16.37 -1.51 -2.88
N LEU A 111 -17.27 -2.46 -2.63
CA LEU A 111 -18.45 -2.73 -3.48
C LEU A 111 -19.63 -1.81 -3.16
N GLU A 112 -19.62 -1.15 -2.01
CA GLU A 112 -20.68 -0.24 -1.54
C GLU A 112 -20.44 1.23 -1.92
N LEU A 113 -19.22 1.56 -2.38
CA LEU A 113 -18.79 2.90 -2.83
C LEU A 113 -19.08 3.12 -4.31
#